data_AF-A0A8T4KQU8-F1
#
_entry.id   AF-A0A8T4KQU8-F1
#
_cell.length_a   1.000
_cell.length_b   1.000
_cell.length_c   1.000
_cell.angle_alpha   90.00
_cell.angle_beta   90.00
_cell.angle_gamma   90.00
#
_symmetry.space_group_name_H-M   'P 1'
#
loop_
_entity.id
_entity.type
_entity.pdbx_description
1 polymer ?
#
loop_
_entity_poly.entity_id
_entity_poly.type
_entity_poly.pdbx_seq_one_letter_code
_entity_poly.pdbx_strand_id
1 'polypeptide(L)'
;MTEFYLAASQNWIYLFLYPAVLWIILLVYRKSYKKVGEIKKQMVFGIVSVLLGSMGDFIGTNLNLWHFPDGDLPAIIVIVYFFVGMGAYNIVKLIDEKI
;
A
#
# COMPACT_ATOMS: atom_id res chain seq x y z
N MET A 1 -20.62 22.74 -3.43
CA MET A 1 -20.40 21.50 -2.66
C MET A 1 -20.51 20.23 -3.51
N THR A 2 -21.14 20.25 -4.69
CA THR A 2 -21.24 19.10 -5.62
C THR A 2 -19.97 18.85 -6.45
N GLU A 3 -19.17 19.88 -6.73
CA GLU A 3 -17.94 19.74 -7.55
C GLU A 3 -16.78 19.05 -6.81
N PHE A 4 -16.73 19.14 -5.49
CA PHE A 4 -15.67 18.50 -4.68
C PHE A 4 -15.80 16.97 -4.67
N TYR A 5 -17.04 16.44 -4.72
CA TYR A 5 -17.30 15.00 -4.82
C TYR A 5 -16.91 14.41 -6.19
N LEU A 6 -17.07 15.19 -7.27
CA LEU A 6 -16.66 14.79 -8.63
C LEU A 6 -15.14 14.83 -8.82
N ALA A 7 -14.44 15.81 -8.21
CA ALA A 7 -12.98 15.88 -8.24
C ALA A 7 -12.32 14.81 -7.33
N ALA A 8 -12.98 14.42 -6.24
CA ALA A 8 -12.54 13.31 -5.41
C ALA A 8 -12.62 12.00 -6.21
N SER A 9 -13.78 11.66 -6.80
CA SER A 9 -14.02 10.35 -7.43
C SER A 9 -13.02 9.97 -8.53
N GLN A 10 -12.47 10.96 -9.26
CA GLN A 10 -11.61 10.72 -10.42
C GLN A 10 -10.11 10.55 -10.08
N ASN A 11 -9.67 10.96 -8.88
CA ASN A 11 -8.25 10.94 -8.49
C ASN A 11 -7.86 9.74 -7.60
N TRP A 12 -8.81 8.95 -7.10
CA TRP A 12 -8.51 7.80 -6.24
C TRP A 12 -7.73 6.70 -6.96
N ILE A 13 -7.88 6.58 -8.27
CA ILE A 13 -7.15 5.58 -9.05
C ILE A 13 -5.63 5.79 -8.96
N TYR A 14 -5.18 7.02 -8.75
CA TYR A 14 -3.77 7.32 -8.54
C TYR A 14 -3.23 6.74 -7.23
N LEU A 15 -4.03 6.73 -6.16
CA LEU A 15 -3.64 6.10 -4.89
C LEU A 15 -3.43 4.59 -5.02
N PHE A 16 -4.14 3.94 -5.94
CA PHE A 16 -3.88 2.55 -6.30
C PHE A 16 -2.67 2.42 -7.23
N LEU A 17 -2.64 3.20 -8.31
CA LEU A 17 -1.66 3.03 -9.38
C LEU A 17 -0.24 3.38 -8.94
N TYR A 18 -0.04 4.43 -8.13
CA TYR A 18 1.30 4.84 -7.71
C TYR A 18 2.06 3.74 -6.94
N PRO A 19 1.54 3.18 -5.84
CA PRO A 19 2.25 2.15 -5.09
C PRO A 19 2.35 0.83 -5.88
N ALA A 20 1.36 0.50 -6.71
CA ALA A 20 1.43 -0.67 -7.59
C ALA A 20 2.54 -0.54 -8.65
N VAL A 21 2.63 0.62 -9.32
CA VAL A 21 3.67 0.89 -10.33
C VAL A 21 5.06 0.93 -9.68
N LEU A 22 5.21 1.57 -8.52
CA LEU A 22 6.47 1.57 -7.77
C LEU A 22 6.90 0.15 -7.40
N TRP A 23 5.97 -0.67 -6.92
CA TRP A 23 6.24 -2.08 -6.64
C TRP A 23 6.68 -2.86 -7.90
N ILE A 24 6.01 -2.66 -9.04
CA ILE A 24 6.41 -3.29 -10.32
C ILE A 24 7.82 -2.84 -10.75
N ILE A 25 8.12 -1.55 -10.64
CA ILE A 25 9.46 -1.01 -10.97
C ILE A 25 10.53 -1.67 -10.11
N LEU A 26 10.31 -1.77 -8.79
CA LEU A 26 11.23 -2.42 -7.86
C LEU A 26 11.41 -3.91 -8.16
N LEU A 27 10.32 -4.60 -8.51
CA LEU A 27 10.34 -6.00 -8.93
C LEU A 27 11.18 -6.23 -10.19
N VAL A 28 10.98 -5.40 -11.21
CA VAL A 28 11.73 -5.46 -12.48
C VAL A 28 13.21 -5.16 -12.22
N TYR A 29 13.50 -4.15 -11.39
CA TYR A 29 14.87 -3.76 -11.07
C TYR A 29 15.65 -4.86 -10.33
N ARG A 30 15.06 -5.52 -9.32
CA ARG A 30 15.72 -6.62 -8.60
C ARG A 30 15.95 -7.86 -9.47
N LYS A 31 15.22 -8.05 -10.58
CA LYS A 31 15.17 -9.30 -11.38
C LYS A 31 14.86 -10.57 -10.55
N SER A 32 14.55 -10.43 -9.27
CA SER A 32 14.38 -11.50 -8.26
C SER A 32 12.98 -12.12 -8.29
N TYR A 33 12.06 -11.56 -9.09
CA TYR A 33 10.71 -12.10 -9.32
C TYR A 33 10.70 -13.53 -9.88
N LYS A 34 11.82 -14.00 -10.47
CA LYS A 34 11.93 -15.33 -11.08
C LYS A 34 11.77 -16.48 -10.09
N LYS A 35 11.87 -16.23 -8.78
CA LYS A 35 11.60 -17.23 -7.74
C LYS A 35 10.20 -17.02 -7.19
N VAL A 36 9.28 -17.94 -7.48
CA VAL A 36 7.89 -17.94 -6.96
C VAL A 36 7.85 -17.76 -5.43
N GLY A 37 8.85 -18.27 -4.70
CA GLY A 37 8.98 -18.08 -3.26
C GLY A 37 9.16 -16.63 -2.80
N GLU A 38 9.75 -15.75 -3.62
CA GLU A 38 9.95 -14.33 -3.27
C GLU A 38 8.66 -13.53 -3.37
N ILE A 39 7.82 -13.82 -4.38
CA ILE A 39 6.49 -13.18 -4.50
C ILE A 39 5.61 -13.56 -3.30
N LYS A 40 5.66 -14.83 -2.85
CA LYS A 40 4.92 -15.26 -1.64
C LYS A 40 5.34 -14.47 -0.40
N LYS A 41 6.65 -14.25 -0.20
CA LYS A 41 7.13 -13.44 0.93
C LYS A 41 6.68 -11.99 0.84
N GLN A 42 6.68 -11.41 -0.36
CA GLN A 42 6.14 -10.06 -0.59
C GLN A 42 4.66 -9.99 -0.23
N MET A 43 3.85 -10.97 -0.64
CA MET A 43 2.43 -11.04 -0.28
C MET A 43 2.22 -11.11 1.23
N VAL A 44 3.02 -11.91 1.95
CA VAL A 44 2.97 -11.96 3.42
C VAL A 44 3.26 -10.58 4.03
N PHE A 45 4.29 -9.89 3.55
CA PHE A 45 4.60 -8.53 3.99
C PHE A 45 3.48 -7.53 3.68
N GLY A 46 2.86 -7.65 2.51
CA GLY A 46 1.69 -6.85 2.14
C GLY A 46 0.53 -7.08 3.11
N ILE A 47 0.19 -8.33 3.43
CA ILE A 47 -0.88 -8.67 4.39
C ILE A 47 -0.57 -8.13 5.78
N VAL A 48 0.66 -8.31 6.27
CA VAL A 48 1.08 -7.77 7.58
C VAL A 48 0.96 -6.26 7.61
N SER A 49 1.32 -5.59 6.51
CA SER A 49 1.21 -4.13 6.40
C SER A 49 -0.23 -3.64 6.41
N VAL A 50 -1.15 -4.39 5.78
CA VAL A 50 -2.60 -4.13 5.89
C VAL A 50 -3.05 -4.21 7.34
N LEU A 51 -2.72 -5.31 8.03
CA LEU A 51 -3.15 -5.51 9.42
C LEU A 51 -2.63 -4.40 10.33
N LEU A 52 -1.35 -4.03 10.19
CA LEU A 52 -0.74 -2.96 10.98
C LEU A 52 -1.35 -1.59 10.66
N GLY A 53 -1.51 -1.27 9.38
CA GLY A 53 -2.11 -0.01 8.95
C GLY A 53 -3.55 0.13 9.43
N SER A 54 -4.38 -0.89 9.23
CA SER A 54 -5.77 -0.90 9.70
C SER A 54 -5.89 -0.86 11.24
N MET A 55 -4.96 -1.48 11.96
CA MET A 55 -4.93 -1.37 13.42
C MET A 55 -4.53 0.05 13.86
N GLY A 56 -3.58 0.68 13.17
CA GLY A 56 -3.22 2.08 13.37
C GLY A 56 -4.39 3.02 13.10
N ASP A 57 -5.14 2.80 12.03
CA ASP A 57 -6.36 3.53 11.70
C ASP A 57 -7.45 3.38 12.76
N PHE A 58 -7.66 2.16 13.24
CA PHE A 58 -8.63 1.90 14.30
C PHE A 58 -8.25 2.63 15.59
N ILE A 59 -6.97 2.58 15.99
CA ILE A 59 -6.50 3.27 17.19
C ILE A 59 -6.58 4.79 16.99
N GLY A 60 -6.12 5.30 15.85
CA GLY A 60 -6.10 6.73 15.53
C GLY A 60 -7.48 7.35 15.51
N THR A 61 -8.47 6.66 14.94
CA THR A 61 -9.86 7.12 14.93
C THR A 61 -10.49 7.06 16.32
N ASN A 62 -10.27 5.99 17.09
CA ASN A 62 -10.79 5.89 18.48
C ASN A 62 -10.19 6.94 19.43
N LEU A 63 -8.93 7.32 19.21
CA LEU A 63 -8.25 8.36 19.99
C LEU A 63 -8.50 9.77 19.45
N ASN A 64 -9.37 9.93 18.43
CA ASN A 64 -9.63 11.20 17.75
C ASN A 64 -8.36 11.89 17.20
N LEU A 65 -7.35 11.11 16.79
CA LEU A 65 -6.13 11.64 16.16
C LEU A 65 -6.37 12.03 14.69
N TRP A 66 -7.25 11.32 14.00
CA TRP A 66 -7.76 11.67 12.67
C TRP A 66 -9.14 11.07 12.43
N HIS A 67 -9.83 11.57 11.41
CA HIS A 67 -11.15 11.09 11.01
C HIS A 67 -11.15 10.75 9.52
N PHE A 68 -11.81 9.64 9.17
CA PHE A 68 -12.09 9.35 7.76
C PHE A 68 -13.33 10.13 7.32
N PRO A 69 -13.30 10.82 6.17
CA PRO A 69 -14.50 11.37 5.57
C PRO A 69 -15.50 10.24 5.25
N ASP A 70 -16.80 10.54 5.37
CA ASP A 70 -17.88 9.58 5.15
C ASP A 70 -17.83 8.99 3.72
N GLY A 71 -17.62 7.67 3.58
CA GLY A 71 -17.60 6.97 2.28
C GLY A 71 -16.65 5.75 2.21
N ASP A 72 -16.38 5.27 0.98
CA ASP A 72 -15.59 4.07 0.65
C ASP A 72 -14.06 4.17 0.88
N LEU A 73 -13.57 5.25 1.50
CA LEU A 73 -12.14 5.44 1.80
C LEU A 73 -11.46 4.27 2.53
N PRO A 74 -12.11 3.57 3.49
CA PRO A 74 -11.47 2.49 4.24
C PRO A 74 -10.95 1.37 3.34
N ALA A 75 -11.65 1.06 2.24
CA ALA A 75 -11.28 -0.04 1.36
C ALA A 75 -10.05 0.28 0.49
N ILE A 76 -9.91 1.53 0.05
CA ILE A 76 -8.80 1.95 -0.83
C ILE A 76 -7.49 2.01 -0.03
N ILE A 77 -7.56 2.52 1.20
CA ILE A 77 -6.41 2.60 2.12
C ILE A 77 -5.81 1.22 2.38
N VAL A 78 -6.65 0.19 2.54
CA VAL A 78 -6.23 -1.21 2.68
C VAL A 78 -5.36 -1.64 1.50
N ILE A 79 -5.77 -1.31 0.26
CA ILE A 79 -4.99 -1.69 -0.93
C ILE A 79 -3.65 -0.93 -0.97
N VAL A 80 -3.64 0.33 -0.55
CA VAL A 80 -2.40 1.12 -0.44
C VAL A 80 -1.43 0.45 0.55
N TYR A 81 -1.90 0.08 1.74
CA TYR A 81 -1.07 -0.61 2.73
C TYR A 81 -0.49 -1.92 2.20
N PHE A 82 -1.27 -2.66 1.42
CA PHE A 82 -0.80 -3.90 0.80
C PHE A 82 0.39 -3.66 -0.13
N PHE A 83 0.26 -2.74 -1.10
CA PHE A 83 1.35 -2.47 -2.04
C PHE A 83 2.55 -1.77 -1.38
N VAL A 84 2.32 -0.91 -0.39
CA VAL A 84 3.39 -0.32 0.42
C VAL A 84 4.18 -1.40 1.14
N GLY A 85 3.52 -2.40 1.73
CA GLY A 85 4.17 -3.54 2.37
C GLY A 85 5.02 -4.37 1.41
N MET A 86 4.48 -4.69 0.24
CA MET A 86 5.22 -5.40 -0.81
C MET A 86 6.41 -4.58 -1.32
N GLY A 87 6.25 -3.26 -1.46
CA GLY A 87 7.30 -2.33 -1.85
C GLY A 87 8.41 -2.26 -0.79
N ALA A 88 8.04 -2.12 0.49
CA ALA A 88 8.97 -2.09 1.62
C ALA A 88 9.83 -3.36 1.67
N TYR A 89 9.23 -4.54 1.46
CA TYR A 89 9.98 -5.78 1.35
C TYR A 89 11.04 -5.71 0.24
N ASN A 90 10.67 -5.21 -0.94
CA ASN A 90 11.61 -5.09 -2.05
C ASN A 90 12.73 -4.09 -1.77
N ILE A 91 12.45 -2.99 -1.06
CA ILE A 91 13.47 -2.02 -0.64
C ILE A 91 14.45 -2.67 0.32
N VAL A 92 13.96 -3.32 1.39
CA VAL A 92 14.80 -4.02 2.37
C VAL A 92 15.67 -5.05 1.67
N LYS A 93 15.09 -5.86 0.78
CA LYS A 93 15.89 -6.84 0.05
C LYS A 93 16.85 -6.26 -0.97
N LEU A 94 16.51 -5.13 -1.58
CA LEU A 94 17.44 -4.45 -2.47
C LEU A 94 18.66 -3.93 -1.72
N ILE A 95 18.48 -3.45 -0.49
CA ILE A 95 19.57 -3.02 0.39
C ILE A 95 20.42 -4.23 0.78
N ASP A 96 19.81 -5.32 1.25
CA ASP A 96 20.51 -6.56 1.61
C ASP A 96 21.29 -7.18 0.45
N GLU A 97 20.84 -7.03 -0.79
CA GLU A 97 21.50 -7.59 -1.99
C GLU A 97 22.67 -6.72 -2.49
N LYS A 98 22.76 -5.45 -2.04
CA LYS A 98 23.79 -4.48 -2.45
C LYS A 98 24.88 -4.25 -1.39
N ILE A 99 24.68 -4.72 -0.16
CA ILE A 99 25.66 -4.75 0.93
C ILE A 99 26.32 -6.12 0.95
#